data_AF-M0LZA4-F1
#
_entry.id   AF-M0LZA4-F1
#
_cell.length_a   1.000
_cell.length_b   1.000
_cell.length_c   1.000
_cell.angle_alpha   90.00
_cell.angle_beta   90.00
_cell.angle_gamma   90.00
#
_symmetry.space_group_name_H-M   'P 1'
#
loop_
_entity.id
_entity.type
_entity.pdbx_description
1 polymer ?
#
loop_
_entity_poly.entity_id
_entity_poly.type
_entity_poly.pdbx_seq_one_letter_code
_entity_poly.pdbx_strand_id
1 'polypeptide(L)'
;MNGNAGDLEPPSYLEGVHREVDWMQPSDNYILEWLSHAGKQTPHTIGLNIAYSYETASHRCPILANHGLLNRIEGERGVYELSDLGRQYLAGELSPEDLQDDE
;
A
#
# COMPACT_ATOMS: atom_id res chain seq x y z
N MET A 1 0.97 23.34 2.58
CA MET A 1 1.91 22.55 1.77
C MET A 1 1.16 22.19 0.50
N ASN A 2 1.57 22.74 -0.64
CA ASN A 2 0.98 22.41 -1.96
C ASN A 2 1.93 21.45 -2.68
N GLY A 3 2.23 20.31 -2.05
CA GLY A 3 2.93 19.23 -2.72
C GLY A 3 1.94 18.55 -3.65
N ASN A 4 2.26 18.44 -4.93
CA ASN A 4 1.51 17.60 -5.83
C ASN A 4 1.65 16.16 -5.31
N ALA A 5 0.54 15.46 -5.08
CA ALA A 5 0.56 14.11 -4.50
C ALA A 5 1.39 13.11 -5.33
N GLY A 6 1.59 13.39 -6.62
CA GLY A 6 2.41 12.59 -7.54
C GLY A 6 3.91 12.53 -7.22
N ASP A 7 4.43 13.29 -6.26
CA ASP A 7 5.84 13.25 -5.84
C ASP A 7 6.07 12.41 -4.56
N LEU A 8 5.04 11.72 -4.06
CA LEU A 8 5.17 10.87 -2.87
C LEU A 8 5.94 9.60 -3.22
N GLU A 9 7.24 9.61 -2.94
CA GLU A 9 8.09 8.44 -3.05
C GLU A 9 8.04 7.62 -1.76
N PRO A 10 7.90 6.28 -1.84
CA PRO A 10 7.99 5.43 -0.66
C PRO A 10 9.40 5.47 -0.06
N PRO A 11 9.57 5.06 1.21
CA PRO A 11 10.87 4.98 1.83
C PRO A 11 11.86 4.14 1.01
N SER A 12 13.04 4.68 0.72
CA SER A 12 14.00 4.05 -0.19
C SER A 12 14.51 2.68 0.27
N TYR A 13 14.45 2.38 1.56
CA TYR A 13 14.81 1.05 2.08
C TYR A 13 13.79 -0.05 1.74
N LEU A 14 12.60 0.32 1.26
CA LEU A 14 11.61 -0.63 0.72
C LEU A 14 11.79 -0.87 -0.78
N GLU A 15 12.74 -0.17 -1.42
CA GLU A 15 13.03 -0.35 -2.83
C GLU A 15 13.54 -1.78 -3.08
N GLY A 16 12.84 -2.50 -3.95
CA GLY A 16 13.21 -3.87 -4.32
C GLY A 16 12.64 -4.98 -3.43
N VAL A 17 11.96 -4.68 -2.31
CA VAL A 17 11.33 -5.71 -1.46
C VAL A 17 10.35 -6.58 -2.27
N HIS A 18 9.61 -5.98 -3.20
CA HIS A 18 8.71 -6.70 -4.13
C HIS A 18 9.41 -7.76 -5.01
N ARG A 19 10.75 -7.78 -5.07
CA ARG A 19 11.52 -8.79 -5.80
C ARG A 19 11.83 -10.01 -4.93
N GLU A 20 11.69 -9.86 -3.62
CA GLU A 20 11.93 -10.92 -2.62
C GLU A 20 10.61 -11.48 -2.08
N VAL A 21 9.49 -10.78 -2.28
CA VAL A 21 8.14 -11.21 -1.88
C VAL A 21 7.28 -11.49 -3.12
N ASP A 22 6.90 -12.75 -3.32
CA ASP A 22 6.39 -13.25 -4.61
C ASP A 22 5.06 -12.62 -5.06
N TRP A 23 4.24 -12.15 -4.13
CA TRP A 23 2.93 -11.56 -4.43
C TRP A 23 2.94 -10.03 -4.53
N MET A 24 4.02 -9.37 -4.11
CA MET A 24 4.13 -7.92 -4.07
C MET A 24 4.46 -7.30 -5.43
N GLN A 25 4.09 -6.03 -5.60
CA GLN A 25 4.41 -5.23 -6.77
C GLN A 25 5.02 -3.88 -6.35
N PRO A 26 5.82 -3.22 -7.21
CA PRO A 26 6.39 -1.91 -6.90
C PRO A 26 5.34 -0.86 -6.49
N SER A 27 4.14 -0.93 -7.06
CA SER A 27 3.02 -0.04 -6.79
C SER A 27 2.47 -0.13 -5.38
N ASP A 28 2.68 -1.24 -4.68
CA ASP A 28 2.16 -1.45 -3.33
C ASP A 28 2.75 -0.46 -2.33
N ASN A 29 4.06 -0.19 -2.44
CA ASN A 29 4.73 0.75 -1.56
C ASN A 29 4.13 2.15 -1.67
N TYR A 30 3.76 2.59 -2.87
CA TYR A 30 3.10 3.88 -3.10
C TYR A 30 1.68 3.92 -2.53
N ILE A 31 0.94 2.81 -2.62
CA ILE A 31 -0.41 2.70 -2.04
C ILE A 31 -0.34 2.80 -0.51
N LEU A 32 0.57 2.03 0.11
CA LEU A 32 0.75 2.01 1.55
C LEU A 32 1.21 3.38 2.07
N GLU A 33 2.19 3.98 1.40
CA GLU A 33 2.73 5.29 1.77
C GLU A 33 1.67 6.40 1.61
N TRP A 34 0.86 6.36 0.55
CA TRP A 34 -0.22 7.32 0.41
C TRP A 34 -1.27 7.19 1.52
N LEU A 35 -1.67 5.96 1.86
CA LEU A 35 -2.64 5.72 2.93
C LEU A 35 -2.10 6.05 4.32
N SER A 36 -0.78 5.98 4.54
CA SER A 36 -0.13 6.41 5.78
C SER A 36 -0.33 7.92 6.03
N HIS A 37 -0.38 8.72 4.96
CA HIS A 37 -0.57 10.17 5.00
C HIS A 37 -2.05 10.61 4.90
N ALA A 38 -2.80 10.00 3.98
CA ALA A 38 -4.14 10.43 3.60
C ALA A 38 -5.27 9.78 4.44
N GLY A 39 -4.93 8.78 5.26
CA GLY A 39 -5.91 7.98 6.00
C GLY A 39 -6.75 7.10 5.09
N LYS A 40 -8.00 6.83 5.48
CA LYS A 40 -8.89 5.93 4.72
C LYS A 40 -9.29 6.52 3.37
N GLN A 41 -9.09 5.78 2.29
CA GLN A 41 -9.36 6.23 0.92
C GLN A 41 -9.95 5.13 0.04
N THR A 42 -10.58 5.53 -1.06
CA THR A 42 -11.00 4.59 -2.13
C THR A 42 -9.84 4.36 -3.11
N PRO A 43 -9.78 3.21 -3.81
CA PRO A 43 -8.78 2.98 -4.86
C PRO A 43 -8.76 4.06 -5.93
N HIS A 44 -9.93 4.66 -6.23
CA HIS A 44 -10.03 5.78 -7.16
C HIS A 44 -9.25 7.00 -6.67
N THR A 45 -9.45 7.41 -5.42
CA THR A 45 -8.69 8.52 -4.85
C THR A 45 -7.21 8.20 -4.75
N ILE A 46 -6.84 6.96 -4.41
CA ILE A 46 -5.44 6.53 -4.34
C ILE A 46 -4.76 6.69 -5.71
N GLY A 47 -5.31 6.09 -6.77
CA GLY A 47 -4.71 6.13 -8.11
C GLY A 47 -4.68 7.51 -8.78
N LEU A 48 -5.45 8.48 -8.28
CA LEU A 48 -5.34 9.89 -8.73
C LEU A 48 -4.15 10.62 -8.08
N ASN A 49 -3.58 10.06 -7.02
CA ASN A 49 -2.60 10.74 -6.15
C ASN A 49 -1.27 10.00 -6.02
N ILE A 50 -1.09 8.88 -6.71
CA ILE A 50 0.19 8.14 -6.76
C ILE A 50 0.69 8.04 -8.19
N ALA A 51 1.94 7.58 -8.36
CA ALA A 51 2.56 7.38 -9.67
C ALA A 51 1.92 6.26 -10.54
N TYR A 52 0.91 5.56 -10.02
CA TYR A 52 0.23 4.43 -10.65
C TYR A 52 -1.25 4.72 -10.89
N SER A 53 -1.85 4.01 -11.84
CA SER A 53 -3.23 4.26 -12.23
C SER A 53 -4.25 3.77 -11.19
N TYR A 54 -5.49 4.25 -11.33
CA TYR A 54 -6.64 3.74 -10.59
C TYR A 54 -6.82 2.22 -10.75
N GLU A 55 -6.67 1.68 -11.96
CA GLU A 55 -6.81 0.24 -12.22
C GLU A 55 -5.79 -0.56 -11.41
N THR A 56 -4.54 -0.08 -11.34
CA THR A 56 -3.51 -0.66 -10.47
C THR A 56 -3.96 -0.62 -9.01
N ALA A 57 -4.36 0.55 -8.49
CA ALA A 57 -4.81 0.67 -7.10
C ALA A 57 -6.02 -0.23 -6.80
N SER A 58 -6.98 -0.33 -7.72
CA SER A 58 -8.17 -1.16 -7.57
C SER A 58 -7.85 -2.65 -7.54
N HIS A 59 -6.82 -3.09 -8.25
CA HIS A 59 -6.37 -4.48 -8.25
C HIS A 59 -5.53 -4.79 -7.00
N ARG A 60 -4.68 -3.85 -6.57
CA ARG A 60 -3.74 -4.07 -5.47
C ARG A 60 -4.34 -3.92 -4.07
N CYS A 61 -5.29 -3.01 -3.85
CA CYS A 61 -5.87 -2.81 -2.50
C CYS A 61 -6.48 -4.10 -1.90
N PRO A 62 -7.26 -4.92 -2.64
CA PRO A 62 -7.74 -6.20 -2.11
C PRO A 62 -6.63 -7.19 -1.77
N ILE A 63 -5.56 -7.25 -2.58
CA ILE A 63 -4.41 -8.14 -2.36
C ILE A 63 -3.71 -7.72 -1.07
N LEU A 64 -3.35 -6.45 -0.93
CA LEU A 64 -2.73 -5.91 0.27
C LEU A 64 -3.59 -6.11 1.53
N ALA A 65 -4.92 -6.06 1.40
CA ALA A 65 -5.83 -6.36 2.49
C ALA A 65 -5.83 -7.86 2.86
N ASN A 66 -5.73 -8.76 1.88
CA ASN A 66 -5.64 -10.20 2.12
C ASN A 66 -4.36 -10.58 2.87
N HIS A 67 -3.22 -9.93 2.58
CA HIS A 67 -1.97 -10.09 3.33
C HIS A 67 -1.87 -9.20 4.58
N GLY A 68 -2.99 -8.60 5.01
CA GLY A 68 -3.07 -7.86 6.26
C GLY A 68 -2.35 -6.51 6.29
N LEU A 69 -1.78 -6.03 5.18
CA LEU A 69 -1.14 -4.70 5.12
C LEU A 69 -2.15 -3.54 5.02
N LEU A 70 -3.38 -3.84 4.59
CA LEU A 70 -4.51 -2.90 4.60
C LEU A 70 -5.71 -3.46 5.35
N ASN A 71 -6.52 -2.58 5.93
CA ASN A 71 -7.85 -2.91 6.44
C ASN A 71 -8.91 -2.42 5.46
N ARG A 72 -9.90 -3.26 5.17
CA ARG A 72 -11.10 -2.86 4.44
C ARG A 72 -12.14 -2.33 5.42
N ILE A 73 -12.63 -1.11 5.21
CA ILE A 73 -13.58 -0.48 6.13
C ILE A 73 -14.97 -1.11 5.98
N GLU A 74 -15.49 -1.67 7.07
CA GLU A 74 -16.85 -2.19 7.10
C GLU A 74 -17.89 -1.08 6.99
N GLY A 75 -18.97 -1.32 6.24
CA GLY A 75 -20.02 -0.32 6.01
C GLY A 75 -19.68 0.75 4.97
N GLU A 76 -18.42 0.86 4.51
CA GLU A 76 -17.99 1.78 3.46
C GLU A 76 -17.51 1.02 2.23
N ARG A 77 -18.23 1.12 1.11
CA ARG A 77 -17.95 0.30 -0.07
C ARG A 77 -16.61 0.67 -0.70
N GLY A 78 -15.63 -0.23 -0.55
CA GLY A 78 -14.35 -0.14 -1.24
C GLY A 78 -13.42 0.94 -0.67
N VAL A 79 -13.56 1.23 0.63
CA VAL A 79 -12.63 2.10 1.35
C VAL A 79 -11.61 1.23 2.09
N TYR A 80 -10.34 1.64 1.99
CA TYR A 80 -9.20 0.97 2.63
C TYR A 80 -8.44 1.95 3.50
N GLU A 81 -7.84 1.45 4.57
CA GLU A 81 -6.90 2.18 5.41
C GLU A 81 -5.65 1.33 5.69
N LEU A 82 -4.56 1.98 6.08
CA LEU A 82 -3.34 1.30 6.49
C LEU A 82 -3.56 0.53 7.80
N SER A 83 -3.22 -0.76 7.82
CA SER A 83 -3.27 -1.60 9.02
C SER A 83 -2.06 -1.37 9.92
N ASP A 84 -2.05 -2.00 11.10
CA ASP A 84 -0.88 -1.98 11.99
C ASP A 84 0.32 -2.73 11.38
N LEU A 85 0.08 -3.84 10.67
CA LEU A 85 1.14 -4.55 9.94
C LEU A 85 1.70 -3.68 8.81
N GLY A 86 0.83 -2.96 8.09
CA GLY A 86 1.23 -1.99 7.06
C GLY A 86 2.10 -0.87 7.62
N ARG A 87 1.86 -0.41 8.86
CA ARG A 87 2.72 0.57 9.54
C ARG A 87 4.10 0.00 9.86
N GLN A 88 4.16 -1.23 10.37
CA GLN A 88 5.42 -1.93 10.67
C GLN A 88 6.24 -2.15 9.39
N TYR A 89 5.56 -2.56 8.31
CA TYR A 89 6.17 -2.66 6.99
C TYR A 89 6.80 -1.34 6.55
N LEU A 90 6.03 -0.24 6.58
CA LEU A 90 6.54 1.09 6.20
C LEU A 90 7.64 1.60 7.11
N ALA A 91 7.69 1.16 8.38
CA ALA A 91 8.77 1.50 9.30
C ALA A 91 10.05 0.67 9.08
N GLY A 92 10.03 -0.32 8.17
CA GLY A 92 11.14 -1.24 7.93
C GLY A 92 11.31 -2.26 9.05
N GLU A 93 10.26 -2.53 9.82
CA GLU A 93 10.28 -3.47 10.95
C GLU A 93 10.02 -4.92 10.52
N LEU A 94 9.57 -5.13 9.28
CA LEU A 94 9.32 -6.44 8.69
C LEU A 94 10.39 -6.78 7.64
N SER A 95 10.87 -8.02 7.67
CA SER A 95 11.69 -8.58 6.62
C SER A 95 10.83 -9.13 5.47
N PRO A 96 11.39 -9.39 4.27
CA PRO A 96 10.66 -10.05 3.19
C PRO A 96 10.09 -11.42 3.59
N GLU A 97 10.76 -12.14 4.50
CA GLU A 97 10.30 -13.44 5.00
C GLU A 97 9.00 -13.32 5.80
N ASP A 98 8.82 -12.24 6.57
CA ASP A 98 7.61 -11.98 7.36
C ASP A 98 6.38 -11.67 6.49
N LEU A 99 6.60 -11.42 5.20
CA LEU A 99 5.57 -11.05 4.23
C LEU A 99 5.24 -12.18 3.27
N GLN A 100 5.92 -13.33 3.32
CA GLN A 100 5.62 -14.43 2.43
C GLN A 100 4.23 -15.00 2.73
N ASP A 101 3.61 -15.57 1.69
CA ASP A 101 2.44 -16.41 1.93
C ASP A 101 2.87 -17.70 2.60
N ASP A 102 2.16 -18.07 3.67
CA ASP A 102 2.20 -19.42 4.23
C ASP A 102 1.54 -20.39 3.23
N GLU A 103 2.28 -20.83 2.20
CA GLU A 103 1.87 -21.99 1.37
C GLU A 103 1.90 -23.31 2.17
#